data_AF-H5TR51-F1
#
_entry.id   AF-H5TR51-F1
#
_cell.length_a   1.000
_cell.length_b   1.000
_cell.length_c   1.000
_cell.angle_alpha   90.00
_cell.angle_beta   90.00
_cell.angle_gamma   90.00
#
_symmetry.space_group_name_H-M   'P 1'
#
loop_
_entity.id
_entity.type
_entity.pdbx_description
1 polymer ?
#
loop_
_entity_poly.entity_id
_entity_poly.type
_entity_poly.pdbx_seq_one_letter_code
_entity_poly.pdbx_strand_id
1 'polypeptide(L)'
;IALIGAFYLFTLVLGYGAAAIVGPDRIMSAAGKENAAAPLLAFELGGVVLLGVISAVAFATILAVVAGLTITASASFAHDIYGSVIKRGKASEADQVRVSRVAAVTLGVLGIVLGILANGQNVAFLVALAFAIAAAANLPTILFSLYWKRFNTRGALWSIYGGLGLTLILIIFSPAVSGKATSMLPGSDFAWFPLENPGIVAIPIAFLLGIVGTLTAPKDRGTPERNAEMEVRSLTGIGAEKAVAH
;
A
#
# COMPACT_ATOMS: atom_id res chain seq x y z
N ILE A 1 -15.16 -11.46 -6.65
CA ILE A 1 -16.22 -11.19 -5.63
C ILE A 1 -16.48 -12.43 -4.77
N ALA A 2 -16.85 -13.57 -5.34
CA ALA A 2 -17.13 -14.81 -4.58
C ALA A 2 -15.98 -15.26 -3.65
N LEU A 3 -14.74 -15.28 -4.15
CA LEU A 3 -13.56 -15.67 -3.35
C LEU A 3 -13.33 -14.75 -2.15
N ILE A 4 -13.48 -13.43 -2.34
CA ILE A 4 -13.33 -12.42 -1.29
C ILE A 4 -14.46 -12.55 -0.26
N GLY A 5 -15.70 -12.75 -0.73
CA GLY A 5 -16.84 -12.98 0.17
C GLY A 5 -16.67 -14.24 1.02
N ALA A 6 -16.21 -15.34 0.40
CA ALA A 6 -15.92 -16.58 1.13
C ALA A 6 -14.80 -16.40 2.16
N PHE A 7 -13.73 -15.67 1.81
CA PHE A 7 -12.64 -15.36 2.73
C PHE A 7 -13.14 -14.60 3.98
N TYR A 8 -13.96 -13.56 3.79
CA TYR A 8 -14.51 -12.80 4.93
C TYR A 8 -15.45 -13.66 5.78
N LEU A 9 -16.26 -14.52 5.16
CA LEU A 9 -17.12 -15.45 5.88
C LEU A 9 -16.30 -16.42 6.74
N PHE A 10 -15.24 -17.01 6.19
CA PHE A 10 -14.35 -17.90 6.94
C PHE A 10 -13.63 -17.17 8.06
N THR A 11 -13.20 -15.93 7.84
CA THR A 11 -12.55 -15.12 8.87
C THR A 11 -13.48 -14.86 10.06
N LEU A 12 -14.75 -14.56 9.79
CA LEU A 12 -15.77 -14.39 10.84
C LEU A 12 -16.01 -15.69 11.62
N VAL A 13 -16.22 -16.80 10.90
CA VAL A 13 -16.43 -18.12 11.52
C VAL A 13 -15.24 -18.52 12.38
N LEU A 14 -14.02 -18.32 11.88
CA LEU A 14 -12.79 -18.63 12.60
C LEU A 14 -12.63 -17.74 13.84
N GLY A 15 -12.88 -16.43 13.73
CA GLY A 15 -12.74 -15.48 14.83
C GLY A 15 -13.73 -15.75 15.98
N TYR A 16 -15.02 -15.88 15.66
CA TYR A 16 -16.03 -16.21 16.66
C TYR A 16 -15.88 -17.64 17.21
N GLY A 17 -15.49 -18.59 16.35
CA GLY A 17 -15.18 -19.96 16.76
C GLY A 17 -14.00 -20.02 17.74
N ALA A 18 -12.93 -19.26 17.47
CA ALA A 18 -11.79 -19.12 18.38
C ALA A 18 -12.21 -18.52 19.72
N ALA A 19 -13.00 -17.43 19.70
CA ALA A 19 -13.47 -16.80 20.92
C ALA A 19 -14.36 -17.74 21.77
N ALA A 20 -15.21 -18.55 21.12
CA ALA A 20 -16.09 -19.49 21.80
C ALA A 20 -15.36 -20.70 22.40
N ILE A 21 -14.35 -21.23 21.69
CA ILE A 21 -13.65 -22.47 22.09
C ILE A 21 -12.45 -22.18 23.00
N VAL A 22 -11.63 -21.18 22.65
CA VAL A 22 -10.41 -20.85 23.40
C VAL A 22 -10.70 -19.89 24.56
N GLY A 23 -11.71 -19.03 24.40
CA GLY A 23 -12.05 -17.97 25.33
C GLY A 23 -11.32 -16.64 25.03
N PRO A 24 -12.01 -15.50 25.11
CA PRO A 24 -11.44 -14.18 24.76
C PRO A 24 -10.28 -13.79 25.69
N ASP A 25 -10.36 -14.08 26.99
CA ASP A 25 -9.32 -13.71 27.96
C ASP A 25 -7.99 -14.44 27.69
N ARG A 26 -8.07 -15.70 27.26
CA ARG A 26 -6.89 -16.50 26.90
C ARG A 26 -6.24 -15.99 25.60
N ILE A 27 -7.04 -15.52 24.65
CA ILE A 27 -6.54 -14.90 23.41
C ILE A 27 -5.85 -13.55 23.73
N MET A 28 -6.49 -12.72 24.57
CA MET A 28 -5.96 -11.39 24.92
C MET A 28 -4.72 -11.43 25.81
N SER A 29 -4.55 -12.48 26.61
CA SER A 29 -3.34 -12.70 27.42
C SER A 29 -2.19 -13.34 26.64
N ALA A 30 -2.45 -13.88 25.43
CA ALA A 30 -1.41 -14.49 24.61
C ALA A 30 -0.52 -13.47 23.90
N ALA A 31 0.70 -13.90 23.58
CA ALA A 31 1.62 -13.14 22.76
C ALA A 31 1.01 -12.90 21.36
N GLY A 32 0.84 -11.63 20.99
CA GLY A 32 0.18 -11.24 19.73
C GLY A 32 -1.32 -10.96 19.84
N LYS A 33 -1.92 -11.13 21.03
CA LYS A 33 -3.32 -10.76 21.34
C LYS A 33 -4.31 -11.31 20.30
N GLU A 34 -5.01 -10.44 19.58
CA GLU A 34 -6.03 -10.81 18.59
C GLU A 34 -5.44 -11.71 17.49
N ASN A 35 -4.15 -11.52 17.15
CA ASN A 35 -3.47 -12.29 16.11
C ASN A 35 -3.12 -13.73 16.56
N ALA A 36 -3.21 -14.03 17.87
CA ALA A 36 -2.99 -15.37 18.40
C ALA A 36 -4.25 -16.26 18.32
N ALA A 37 -5.41 -15.71 17.93
CA ALA A 37 -6.68 -16.44 17.92
C ALA A 37 -6.62 -17.72 17.06
N ALA A 38 -6.09 -17.64 15.83
CA ALA A 38 -6.02 -18.78 14.92
C ALA A 38 -5.01 -19.86 15.37
N PRO A 39 -3.76 -19.52 15.78
CA PRO A 39 -2.84 -20.49 16.36
C PRO A 39 -3.39 -21.16 17.63
N LEU A 40 -4.01 -20.41 18.54
CA LEU A 40 -4.57 -20.97 19.77
C LEU A 40 -5.75 -21.90 19.49
N LEU A 41 -6.62 -21.55 18.54
CA LEU A 41 -7.70 -22.44 18.11
C LEU A 41 -7.14 -23.73 17.49
N ALA A 42 -6.10 -23.64 16.67
CA ALA A 42 -5.44 -24.82 16.11
C ALA A 42 -4.85 -25.72 17.20
N PHE A 43 -4.25 -25.12 18.24
CA PHE A 43 -3.75 -25.87 19.40
C PHE A 43 -4.88 -26.55 20.18
N GLU A 44 -6.00 -25.87 20.41
CA GLU A 44 -7.12 -26.43 21.16
C GLU A 44 -7.80 -27.60 20.42
N LEU A 45 -7.90 -27.51 19.08
CA LEU A 45 -8.57 -28.52 18.28
C LEU A 45 -7.70 -29.73 17.93
N GLY A 46 -6.39 -29.55 17.76
CA GLY A 46 -5.50 -30.60 17.23
C GLY A 46 -4.13 -30.66 17.88
N GLY A 47 -3.95 -30.00 19.03
CA GLY A 47 -2.73 -30.01 19.80
C GLY A 47 -1.52 -29.43 19.07
N VAL A 48 -0.34 -29.84 19.53
CA VAL A 48 0.96 -29.37 19.00
C VAL A 48 1.16 -29.66 17.51
N VAL A 49 0.57 -30.73 16.99
CA VAL A 49 0.71 -31.13 15.59
C VAL A 49 -0.04 -30.15 14.69
N LEU A 50 -1.32 -29.88 14.97
CA LEU A 50 -2.11 -28.95 14.17
C LEU A 50 -1.58 -27.52 14.30
N LEU A 51 -1.20 -27.11 15.51
CA LEU A 51 -0.50 -25.82 15.73
C LEU A 51 0.76 -25.72 14.86
N GLY A 52 1.60 -26.76 14.84
CA GLY A 52 2.83 -26.80 14.05
C GLY A 52 2.56 -26.67 12.55
N VAL A 53 1.57 -27.40 12.03
CA VAL A 53 1.17 -27.33 10.62
C VAL A 53 0.66 -25.94 10.25
N ILE A 54 -0.28 -25.39 11.02
CA ILE A 54 -0.84 -24.05 10.76
C ILE A 54 0.25 -22.98 10.85
N SER A 55 1.14 -23.08 11.84
CA SER A 55 2.27 -22.14 12.00
C SER A 55 3.25 -22.23 10.82
N ALA A 56 3.55 -23.43 10.34
CA ALA A 56 4.43 -23.62 9.17
C ALA A 56 3.81 -23.02 7.89
N VAL A 57 2.51 -23.24 7.67
CA VAL A 57 1.78 -22.65 6.53
C VAL A 57 1.73 -21.12 6.64
N ALA A 58 1.44 -20.58 7.82
CA ALA A 58 1.43 -19.13 8.05
C ALA A 58 2.82 -18.53 7.81
N PHE A 59 3.88 -19.17 8.31
CA PHE A 59 5.26 -18.72 8.10
C PHE A 59 5.64 -18.74 6.62
N ALA A 60 5.35 -19.84 5.91
CA ALA A 60 5.64 -19.98 4.49
C ALA A 60 4.92 -18.91 3.64
N THR A 61 3.65 -18.62 3.96
CA THR A 61 2.88 -17.59 3.24
C THR A 61 3.39 -16.18 3.52
N ILE A 62 3.77 -15.86 4.76
CA ILE A 62 4.41 -14.58 5.10
C ILE A 62 5.71 -14.41 4.32
N LEU A 63 6.60 -15.41 4.31
CA LEU A 63 7.85 -15.36 3.56
C LEU A 63 7.62 -15.16 2.06
N ALA A 64 6.65 -15.86 1.47
CA ALA A 64 6.31 -15.71 0.06
C ALA A 64 5.84 -14.30 -0.28
N VAL A 65 4.94 -13.72 0.54
CA VAL A 65 4.43 -12.35 0.33
C VAL A 65 5.53 -11.31 0.52
N VAL A 66 6.33 -11.43 1.59
CA VAL A 66 7.45 -10.51 1.86
C VAL A 66 8.47 -10.54 0.73
N ALA A 67 8.84 -11.74 0.24
CA ALA A 67 9.77 -11.87 -0.89
C ALA A 67 9.20 -11.22 -2.16
N GLY A 68 7.93 -11.49 -2.48
CA GLY A 68 7.25 -10.90 -3.64
C GLY A 68 7.23 -9.37 -3.58
N LEU A 69 6.74 -8.80 -2.48
CA LEU A 69 6.68 -7.34 -2.29
C LEU A 69 8.06 -6.70 -2.31
N THR A 70 9.07 -7.34 -1.72
CA THR A 70 10.45 -6.83 -1.69
C THR A 70 11.06 -6.80 -3.08
N ILE A 71 10.89 -7.88 -3.86
CA ILE A 71 11.38 -7.95 -5.24
C ILE A 71 10.72 -6.86 -6.08
N THR A 72 9.39 -6.76 -6.03
CA THR A 72 8.65 -5.73 -6.79
C THR A 72 9.09 -4.31 -6.39
N ALA A 73 9.16 -4.00 -5.09
CA ALA A 73 9.56 -2.68 -4.62
C ALA A 73 11.01 -2.34 -5.02
N SER A 74 11.92 -3.31 -4.90
CA SER A 74 13.33 -3.12 -5.29
C SER A 74 13.51 -2.94 -6.80
N ALA A 75 12.72 -3.63 -7.62
CA ALA A 75 12.70 -3.50 -9.07
C ALA A 75 12.16 -2.13 -9.50
N SER A 76 11.03 -1.70 -8.92
CA SER A 76 10.48 -0.34 -9.14
C SER A 76 11.49 0.73 -8.73
N PHE A 77 12.20 0.57 -7.61
CA PHE A 77 13.24 1.53 -7.22
C PHE A 77 14.40 1.57 -8.22
N ALA A 78 14.90 0.41 -8.66
CA ALA A 78 16.00 0.32 -9.60
C ALA A 78 15.64 0.93 -10.97
N HIS A 79 14.42 0.72 -11.45
CA HIS A 79 13.97 1.22 -12.75
C HIS A 79 13.53 2.70 -12.69
N ASP A 80 12.67 3.06 -11.73
CA ASP A 80 12.02 4.37 -11.70
C ASP A 80 12.92 5.43 -11.06
N ILE A 81 13.56 5.11 -9.93
CA ILE A 81 14.42 6.07 -9.24
C ILE A 81 15.82 6.02 -9.83
N TYR A 82 16.48 4.87 -9.83
CA TYR A 82 17.88 4.81 -10.28
C TYR A 82 18.02 4.93 -11.79
N GLY A 83 17.29 4.13 -12.56
CA GLY A 83 17.36 4.12 -14.02
C GLY A 83 16.85 5.43 -14.62
N SER A 84 15.61 5.81 -14.29
CA SER A 84 14.94 6.94 -14.94
C SER A 84 15.31 8.30 -14.35
N VAL A 85 15.39 8.44 -13.03
CA VAL A 85 15.67 9.75 -12.39
C VAL A 85 17.17 10.02 -12.21
N ILE A 86 17.92 9.09 -11.59
CA ILE A 86 19.34 9.31 -11.26
C ILE A 86 20.23 9.19 -12.51
N LYS A 87 20.08 8.09 -13.26
CA LYS A 87 20.88 7.79 -14.46
C LYS A 87 20.25 8.32 -15.74
N ARG A 88 19.05 8.92 -15.69
CA ARG A 88 18.37 9.57 -16.83
C ARG A 88 18.29 8.65 -18.06
N GLY A 89 17.97 7.38 -17.85
CA GLY A 89 17.85 6.36 -18.89
C GLY A 89 19.16 5.78 -19.41
N LYS A 90 20.30 6.03 -18.75
CA LYS A 90 21.63 5.54 -19.14
C LYS A 90 22.17 4.43 -18.23
N ALA A 91 21.33 3.82 -17.39
CA ALA A 91 21.77 2.74 -16.50
C ALA A 91 21.95 1.43 -17.29
N SER A 92 23.10 0.78 -17.14
CA SER A 92 23.29 -0.57 -17.68
C SER A 92 22.41 -1.59 -16.95
N GLU A 93 22.07 -2.71 -17.59
CA GLU A 93 21.31 -3.79 -16.92
C GLU A 93 22.05 -4.33 -15.70
N ALA A 94 23.38 -4.48 -15.79
CA ALA A 94 24.22 -4.91 -14.68
C ALA A 94 24.13 -3.96 -13.47
N ASP A 95 24.11 -2.65 -13.72
CA ASP A 95 23.94 -1.65 -12.66
C ASP A 95 22.55 -1.74 -12.03
N GLN A 96 21.50 -1.92 -12.85
CA GLN A 96 20.13 -2.04 -12.36
C GLN A 96 19.94 -3.28 -11.49
N VAL A 97 20.52 -4.42 -11.86
CA VAL A 97 20.50 -5.65 -11.05
C VAL A 97 21.27 -5.47 -9.74
N ARG A 98 22.40 -4.77 -9.75
CA ARG A 98 23.15 -4.48 -8.52
C ARG A 98 22.34 -3.57 -7.59
N VAL A 99 21.72 -2.52 -8.12
CA VAL A 99 20.90 -1.58 -7.35
C VAL A 99 19.64 -2.25 -6.81
N SER A 100 18.97 -3.11 -7.58
CA SER A 100 17.79 -3.83 -7.10
C SER A 100 18.14 -4.75 -5.92
N ARG A 101 19.27 -5.46 -5.97
CA ARG A 101 19.73 -6.28 -4.83
C ARG A 101 20.00 -5.44 -3.57
N VAL A 102 20.67 -4.29 -3.72
CA VAL A 102 20.93 -3.39 -2.59
C VAL A 102 19.63 -2.78 -2.04
N ALA A 103 18.71 -2.38 -2.93
CA ALA A 103 17.40 -1.88 -2.55
C ALA A 103 16.58 -2.94 -1.81
N ALA A 104 16.60 -4.19 -2.26
CA ALA A 104 15.92 -5.30 -1.58
C ALA A 104 16.43 -5.50 -0.14
N VAL A 105 17.75 -5.51 0.06
CA VAL A 105 18.35 -5.61 1.41
C VAL A 105 17.98 -4.40 2.26
N THR A 106 18.07 -3.19 1.70
CA THR A 106 17.77 -1.94 2.42
C THR A 106 16.31 -1.87 2.85
N LEU A 107 15.38 -2.21 1.95
CA LEU A 107 13.94 -2.27 2.24
C LEU A 107 13.62 -3.36 3.27
N GLY A 108 14.30 -4.51 3.20
CA GLY A 108 14.17 -5.58 4.18
C GLY A 108 14.62 -5.14 5.59
N VAL A 109 15.80 -4.54 5.70
CA VAL A 109 16.32 -4.01 6.99
C VAL A 109 15.38 -2.93 7.53
N LEU A 110 14.94 -1.99 6.69
CA LEU A 110 14.01 -0.95 7.11
C LEU A 110 12.67 -1.54 7.57
N GLY A 111 12.14 -2.54 6.86
CA GLY A 111 10.92 -3.26 7.23
C GLY A 111 11.05 -3.96 8.58
N ILE A 112 12.19 -4.60 8.88
CA ILE A 112 12.46 -5.22 10.17
C ILE A 112 12.49 -4.17 11.29
N VAL A 113 13.21 -3.06 11.09
CA VAL A 113 13.30 -1.97 12.08
C VAL A 113 11.91 -1.37 12.35
N LEU A 114 11.16 -1.05 11.31
CA LEU A 114 9.80 -0.52 11.44
C LEU A 114 8.85 -1.53 12.09
N GLY A 115 8.99 -2.82 11.80
CA GLY A 115 8.23 -3.89 12.44
C GLY A 115 8.51 -4.02 13.94
N ILE A 116 9.78 -3.85 14.35
CA ILE A 116 10.17 -3.82 15.77
C ILE A 116 9.56 -2.59 16.46
N LEU A 117 9.62 -1.42 15.82
CA LEU A 117 9.02 -0.19 16.36
C LEU A 117 7.49 -0.27 16.45
N ALA A 118 6.87 -1.01 15.53
CA ALA A 118 5.44 -1.28 15.53
C ALA A 118 5.01 -2.41 16.48
N ASN A 119 5.95 -3.01 17.24
CA ASN A 119 5.62 -4.10 18.15
C ASN A 119 4.61 -3.64 19.22
N GLY A 120 3.61 -4.49 19.49
CA GLY A 120 2.54 -4.19 20.44
C GLY A 120 1.34 -3.44 19.83
N GLN A 121 1.46 -2.95 18.59
CA GLN A 121 0.34 -2.39 17.83
C GLN A 121 -0.46 -3.51 17.14
N ASN A 122 -1.75 -3.25 16.89
CA ASN A 122 -2.58 -4.18 16.14
C ASN A 122 -2.17 -4.19 14.66
N VAL A 123 -1.75 -5.34 14.15
CA VAL A 123 -1.25 -5.49 12.77
C VAL A 123 -2.34 -5.18 11.74
N ALA A 124 -3.58 -5.62 11.97
CA ALA A 124 -4.70 -5.34 11.07
C ALA A 124 -4.98 -3.83 10.97
N PHE A 125 -4.82 -3.12 12.08
CA PHE A 125 -4.93 -1.67 12.11
C PHE A 125 -3.85 -0.97 11.26
N LEU A 126 -2.58 -1.34 11.43
CA LEU A 126 -1.48 -0.79 10.63
C LEU A 126 -1.65 -1.05 9.13
N VAL A 127 -2.10 -2.26 8.78
CA VAL A 127 -2.41 -2.64 7.40
C VAL A 127 -3.55 -1.79 6.85
N ALA A 128 -4.60 -1.54 7.63
CA ALA A 128 -5.72 -0.69 7.22
C ALA A 128 -5.28 0.76 6.93
N LEU A 129 -4.38 1.33 7.73
CA LEU A 129 -3.79 2.65 7.48
C LEU A 129 -2.96 2.67 6.19
N ALA A 130 -2.11 1.67 5.97
CA ALA A 130 -1.31 1.55 4.75
C ALA A 130 -2.20 1.47 3.50
N PHE A 131 -3.29 0.68 3.55
CA PHE A 131 -4.26 0.62 2.47
C PHE A 131 -5.00 1.94 2.27
N ALA A 132 -5.37 2.66 3.33
CA ALA A 132 -6.01 3.97 3.21
C ALA A 132 -5.13 4.97 2.45
N ILE A 133 -3.83 5.03 2.78
CA ILE A 133 -2.84 5.87 2.09
C ILE A 133 -2.71 5.46 0.63
N ALA A 134 -2.50 4.17 0.36
CA ALA A 134 -2.32 3.66 -1.00
C ALA A 134 -3.57 3.89 -1.87
N ALA A 135 -4.76 3.67 -1.31
CA ALA A 135 -6.02 3.87 -1.99
C ALA A 135 -6.24 5.36 -2.29
N ALA A 136 -6.03 6.26 -1.33
CA ALA A 136 -6.23 7.70 -1.56
C ALA A 136 -5.27 8.27 -2.60
N ALA A 137 -4.00 7.82 -2.63
CA ALA A 137 -3.02 8.31 -3.58
C ALA A 137 -3.21 7.74 -5.01
N ASN A 138 -3.46 6.44 -5.14
CA ASN A 138 -3.35 5.76 -6.43
C ASN A 138 -4.70 5.44 -7.08
N LEU A 139 -5.71 5.05 -6.31
CA LEU A 139 -6.98 4.54 -6.85
C LEU A 139 -7.69 5.57 -7.75
N PRO A 140 -7.86 6.84 -7.36
CA PRO A 140 -8.57 7.80 -8.20
C PRO A 140 -7.82 8.06 -9.51
N THR A 141 -6.49 8.22 -9.42
CA THR A 141 -5.63 8.49 -10.59
C THR A 141 -5.67 7.35 -11.60
N ILE A 142 -5.59 6.10 -11.14
CA ILE A 142 -5.68 4.91 -12.01
C ILE A 142 -7.07 4.81 -12.65
N LEU A 143 -8.14 5.01 -11.88
CA LEU A 143 -9.50 4.94 -12.44
C LEU A 143 -9.76 6.06 -13.45
N PHE A 144 -9.35 7.28 -13.15
CA PHE A 144 -9.52 8.38 -14.09
C PHE A 144 -8.65 8.23 -15.33
N SER A 145 -7.42 7.73 -15.22
CA SER A 145 -6.57 7.51 -16.41
C SER A 145 -7.13 6.43 -17.35
N LEU A 146 -7.78 5.40 -16.79
CA LEU A 146 -8.37 4.32 -17.58
C LEU A 146 -9.74 4.67 -18.17
N TYR A 147 -10.60 5.37 -17.41
CA TYR A 147 -12.01 5.56 -17.78
C TYR A 147 -12.38 7.00 -18.14
N TRP A 148 -11.58 8.00 -17.79
CA TRP A 148 -11.89 9.40 -18.06
C TRP A 148 -10.94 10.01 -19.10
N LYS A 149 -11.39 10.04 -20.36
CA LYS A 149 -10.60 10.54 -21.51
C LYS A 149 -10.05 11.96 -21.38
N ARG A 150 -10.61 12.79 -20.50
CA ARG A 150 -10.17 14.19 -20.28
C ARG A 150 -9.15 14.32 -19.15
N PHE A 151 -8.84 13.24 -18.44
CA PHE A 151 -7.92 13.25 -17.32
C PHE A 151 -6.52 13.65 -17.77
N ASN A 152 -5.88 14.52 -17.00
CA ASN A 152 -4.61 15.14 -17.36
C ASN A 152 -3.62 15.13 -16.20
N THR A 153 -2.37 15.51 -16.47
CA THR A 153 -1.28 15.50 -15.49
C THR A 153 -1.61 16.34 -14.25
N ARG A 154 -2.23 17.52 -14.41
CA ARG A 154 -2.59 18.37 -13.26
C ARG A 154 -3.63 17.70 -12.37
N GLY A 155 -4.66 17.09 -12.96
CA GLY A 155 -5.64 16.26 -12.23
C GLY A 155 -4.97 15.11 -11.48
N ALA A 156 -4.03 14.40 -12.13
CA ALA A 156 -3.26 13.33 -11.49
C ALA A 156 -2.43 13.83 -10.30
N LEU A 157 -1.70 14.94 -10.44
CA LEU A 157 -0.89 15.49 -9.34
C LEU A 157 -1.76 15.96 -8.17
N TRP A 158 -2.90 16.62 -8.45
CA TRP A 158 -3.82 17.08 -7.41
C TRP A 158 -4.45 15.91 -6.65
N SER A 159 -4.82 14.85 -7.36
CA SER A 159 -5.35 13.65 -6.74
C SER A 159 -4.31 12.93 -5.88
N ILE A 160 -3.10 12.69 -6.41
CA ILE A 160 -2.02 12.00 -5.70
C ILE A 160 -1.57 12.81 -4.48
N TYR A 161 -1.11 14.05 -4.67
CA TYR A 161 -0.56 14.85 -3.58
C TYR A 161 -1.62 15.29 -2.59
N GLY A 162 -2.82 15.63 -3.08
CA GLY A 162 -3.94 15.99 -2.23
C GLY A 162 -4.47 14.82 -1.42
N GLY A 163 -4.65 13.65 -2.05
CA GLY A 163 -5.08 12.42 -1.39
C GLY A 163 -4.05 11.93 -0.37
N LEU A 164 -2.77 11.87 -0.75
CA LEU A 164 -1.68 11.50 0.16
C LEU A 164 -1.56 12.48 1.32
N GLY A 165 -1.46 13.78 1.03
CA GLY A 165 -1.29 14.82 2.03
C GLY A 165 -2.45 14.85 3.02
N LEU A 166 -3.69 14.81 2.52
CA LEU A 166 -4.88 14.75 3.37
C LEU A 166 -4.90 13.48 4.23
N THR A 167 -4.60 12.32 3.64
CA THR A 167 -4.58 11.07 4.41
C THR A 167 -3.56 11.15 5.53
N LEU A 168 -2.34 11.61 5.27
CA LEU A 168 -1.30 11.76 6.28
C LEU A 168 -1.69 12.73 7.39
N ILE A 169 -2.26 13.90 7.02
CA ILE A 169 -2.77 14.87 8.00
C ILE A 169 -3.83 14.21 8.89
N LEU A 170 -4.84 13.56 8.29
CA LEU A 170 -5.89 12.91 9.06
C LEU A 170 -5.36 11.77 9.95
N ILE A 171 -4.37 10.98 9.50
CA ILE A 171 -3.73 9.96 10.33
C ILE A 171 -3.04 10.60 11.54
N ILE A 172 -2.21 11.62 11.31
CA ILE A 172 -1.46 12.31 12.38
C ILE A 172 -2.43 12.85 13.43
N PHE A 173 -3.54 13.44 13.01
CA PHE A 173 -4.53 14.02 13.91
C PHE A 173 -5.70 13.08 14.26
N SER A 174 -5.51 11.77 14.14
CA SER A 174 -6.51 10.77 14.53
C SER A 174 -6.14 10.03 15.82
N PRO A 175 -7.11 9.32 16.44
CA PRO A 175 -6.85 8.41 17.55
C PRO A 175 -5.79 7.34 17.28
N ALA A 176 -5.42 7.13 16.00
CA ALA A 176 -4.30 6.28 15.60
C ALA A 176 -2.99 6.70 16.28
N VAL A 177 -2.73 8.01 16.31
CA VAL A 177 -1.43 8.57 16.69
C VAL A 177 -1.46 9.16 18.09
N SER A 178 -2.56 9.80 18.50
CA SER A 178 -2.67 10.47 19.80
C SER A 178 -4.03 10.25 20.48
N GLY A 179 -4.13 10.49 21.79
CA GLY A 179 -5.42 10.50 22.53
C GLY A 179 -5.90 9.17 23.13
N LYS A 180 -5.31 8.00 22.80
CA LYS A 180 -5.64 6.71 23.45
C LYS A 180 -4.40 6.05 24.07
N ALA A 181 -4.62 5.21 25.07
CA ALA A 181 -3.56 4.39 25.69
C ALA A 181 -2.89 3.41 24.69
N THR A 182 -3.60 3.06 23.61
CA THR A 182 -3.12 2.21 22.52
C THR A 182 -2.56 2.98 21.32
N SER A 183 -2.62 4.32 21.34
CA SER A 183 -2.10 5.15 20.24
C SER A 183 -0.58 5.04 20.13
N MET A 184 -0.03 5.40 18.96
CA MET A 184 1.42 5.39 18.73
C MET A 184 2.20 6.31 19.67
N LEU A 185 1.59 7.42 20.12
CA LEU A 185 2.16 8.35 21.09
C LEU A 185 1.24 8.47 22.32
N PRO A 186 1.39 7.58 23.32
CA PRO A 186 0.64 7.67 24.57
C PRO A 186 0.99 8.95 25.35
N GLY A 187 -0.01 9.68 25.82
CA GLY A 187 0.16 10.84 26.71
C GLY A 187 0.11 12.23 26.03
N SER A 188 0.02 12.29 24.71
CA SER A 188 -0.32 13.51 23.96
C SER A 188 -1.74 13.39 23.40
N ASP A 189 -2.53 14.46 23.47
CA ASP A 189 -3.88 14.53 22.88
C ASP A 189 -3.96 15.71 21.90
N PHE A 190 -3.89 15.40 20.62
CA PHE A 190 -4.10 16.35 19.52
C PHE A 190 -5.01 15.76 18.44
N ALA A 191 -5.78 14.72 18.78
CA ALA A 191 -6.64 14.02 17.85
C ALA A 191 -7.96 14.79 17.62
N TRP A 192 -7.98 15.72 16.66
CA TRP A 192 -9.22 16.43 16.30
C TRP A 192 -10.10 15.64 15.32
N PHE A 193 -9.54 14.69 14.58
CA PHE A 193 -10.28 13.88 13.64
C PHE A 193 -10.74 12.57 14.31
N PRO A 194 -12.05 12.28 14.38
CA PRO A 194 -12.57 11.23 15.25
C PRO A 194 -12.35 9.80 14.72
N LEU A 195 -12.00 9.61 13.45
CA LEU A 195 -11.93 8.29 12.84
C LEU A 195 -10.50 7.74 12.84
N GLU A 196 -10.35 6.49 13.28
CA GLU A 196 -9.10 5.74 13.24
C GLU A 196 -8.66 5.40 11.81
N ASN A 197 -9.63 5.18 10.90
CA ASN A 197 -9.36 4.96 9.49
C ASN A 197 -9.83 6.17 8.66
N PRO A 198 -8.91 7.02 8.16
CA PRO A 198 -9.28 8.21 7.40
C PRO A 198 -9.65 7.93 5.95
N GLY A 199 -9.54 6.69 5.47
CA GLY A 199 -9.81 6.32 4.08
C GLY A 199 -11.22 6.70 3.62
N ILE A 200 -12.21 6.65 4.51
CA ILE A 200 -13.60 7.04 4.19
C ILE A 200 -13.75 8.51 3.80
N VAL A 201 -12.87 9.39 4.30
CA VAL A 201 -12.86 10.82 3.98
C VAL A 201 -11.81 11.13 2.91
N ALA A 202 -10.61 10.58 3.06
CA ALA A 202 -9.49 10.92 2.20
C ALA A 202 -9.65 10.41 0.77
N ILE A 203 -10.22 9.20 0.57
CA ILE A 203 -10.41 8.63 -0.77
C ILE A 203 -11.40 9.49 -1.59
N PRO A 204 -12.63 9.79 -1.12
CA PRO A 204 -13.54 10.66 -1.86
C PRO A 204 -12.95 12.04 -2.16
N ILE A 205 -12.22 12.64 -1.22
CA ILE A 205 -11.60 13.94 -1.45
C ILE A 205 -10.49 13.83 -2.51
N ALA A 206 -9.72 12.75 -2.54
CA ALA A 206 -8.73 12.51 -3.60
C ALA A 206 -9.38 12.41 -5.00
N PHE A 207 -10.57 11.78 -5.11
CA PHE A 207 -11.36 11.81 -6.34
C PHE A 207 -11.80 13.23 -6.70
N LEU A 208 -12.33 13.99 -5.73
CA LEU A 208 -12.76 15.37 -5.96
C LEU A 208 -11.60 16.26 -6.40
N LEU A 209 -10.43 16.15 -5.78
CA LEU A 209 -9.23 16.89 -6.17
C LEU A 209 -8.76 16.50 -7.58
N GLY A 210 -8.88 15.22 -7.95
CA GLY A 210 -8.63 14.77 -9.32
C GLY A 210 -9.58 15.41 -10.34
N ILE A 211 -10.87 15.51 -10.00
CA ILE A 211 -11.89 16.17 -10.83
C ILE A 211 -11.58 17.66 -10.97
N VAL A 212 -11.41 18.36 -9.85
CA VAL A 212 -11.15 19.81 -9.83
C VAL A 212 -9.84 20.11 -10.55
N GLY A 213 -8.77 19.37 -10.28
CA GLY A 213 -7.47 19.54 -10.93
C GLY A 213 -7.55 19.34 -12.45
N THR A 214 -8.37 18.39 -12.90
CA THR A 214 -8.61 18.13 -14.33
C THR A 214 -9.40 19.26 -14.99
N LEU A 215 -10.50 19.71 -14.36
CA LEU A 215 -11.40 20.74 -14.91
C LEU A 215 -10.81 22.15 -14.88
N THR A 216 -9.97 22.44 -13.88
CA THR A 216 -9.29 23.73 -13.73
C THR A 216 -7.94 23.79 -14.43
N ALA A 217 -7.51 22.68 -15.04
CA ALA A 217 -6.34 22.70 -15.88
C ALA A 217 -6.55 23.73 -17.00
N PRO A 218 -5.56 24.61 -17.26
CA PRO A 218 -5.57 25.40 -18.48
C PRO A 218 -5.78 24.44 -19.65
N LYS A 219 -6.52 24.87 -20.68
CA LYS A 219 -6.58 24.14 -21.94
C LYS A 219 -5.21 24.23 -22.61
N ASP A 220 -4.22 23.56 -22.03
CA ASP A 220 -2.93 23.32 -22.66
C ASP A 220 -3.18 22.21 -23.69
N ARG A 221 -3.91 22.59 -24.74
CA ARG A 221 -3.60 22.08 -26.06
C ARG A 221 -2.15 22.53 -26.21
N GLY A 222 -1.18 21.62 -26.08
CA GLY A 222 0.22 21.97 -26.32
C GLY A 222 0.35 22.75 -27.63
N THR A 223 1.47 23.45 -27.86
CA THR A 223 1.66 24.17 -29.13
C THR A 223 1.18 23.31 -30.30
N PRO A 224 0.37 23.84 -31.25
CA PRO A 224 -0.22 23.04 -32.31
C PRO A 224 0.78 22.12 -33.01
N GLU A 225 2.03 22.58 -33.11
CA GLU A 225 3.20 21.84 -33.58
C GLU A 225 3.49 20.58 -32.77
N ARG A 226 3.51 20.64 -31.43
CA ARG A 226 3.75 19.48 -30.56
C ARG A 226 2.60 18.47 -30.62
N ASN A 227 1.36 18.93 -30.73
CA ASN A 227 0.22 18.02 -30.86
C ASN A 227 0.22 17.32 -32.22
N ALA A 228 0.49 18.06 -33.29
CA ALA A 228 0.66 17.49 -34.64
C ALA A 228 1.85 16.53 -34.69
N GLU A 229 2.96 16.87 -34.06
CA GLU A 229 4.13 15.99 -33.95
C GLU A 229 3.80 14.72 -33.17
N MET A 230 3.10 14.80 -32.03
CA MET A 230 2.68 13.63 -31.26
C MET A 230 1.65 12.77 -32.01
N GLU A 231 0.74 13.38 -32.76
CA GLU A 231 -0.24 12.69 -33.61
C GLU A 231 0.46 11.94 -34.76
N VAL A 232 1.41 12.59 -35.45
CA VAL A 232 2.25 11.96 -36.47
C VAL A 232 3.03 10.81 -35.85
N ARG A 233 3.73 11.01 -34.72
CA ARG A 233 4.50 9.95 -34.05
C ARG A 233 3.62 8.77 -33.61
N SER A 234 2.41 9.05 -33.12
CA SER A 234 1.44 8.01 -32.72
C SER A 234 0.89 7.22 -33.91
N LEU A 235 0.65 7.85 -35.05
CA LEU A 235 0.08 7.20 -36.25
C LEU A 235 1.13 6.50 -37.11
N THR A 236 2.37 7.00 -37.11
CA THR A 236 3.45 6.52 -37.98
C THR A 236 4.50 5.69 -37.25
N GLY A 237 4.51 5.70 -35.91
CA GLY A 237 5.55 5.05 -35.11
C GLY A 237 6.91 5.73 -35.19
N ILE A 238 7.02 6.91 -35.83
CA ILE A 238 8.29 7.65 -35.96
C ILE A 238 8.83 7.97 -34.57
N GLY A 239 10.01 7.46 -34.24
CA GLY A 239 10.68 7.63 -32.94
C GLY A 239 10.36 6.55 -31.89
N ALA A 240 9.55 5.54 -32.21
CA ALA A 240 9.34 4.36 -31.35
C ALA A 240 10.55 3.40 -31.35
N GLU A 241 11.35 3.42 -32.42
CA GLU A 241 12.61 2.67 -32.49
C GLU A 241 13.78 3.56 -32.05
N LYS A 242 14.26 3.35 -30.83
CA LYS A 242 15.69 3.51 -30.58
C LYS A 242 16.36 2.21 -30.99
N ALA A 243 17.19 2.29 -32.03
CA ALA A 243 18.01 1.19 -32.51
C ALA A 243 18.82 0.58 -31.36
N VAL A 244 18.56 -0.71 -31.11
CA VAL A 244 19.48 -1.56 -30.38
C VAL A 244 20.64 -1.82 -31.34
N ALA A 245 21.79 -1.20 -31.09
CA ALA A 245 23.03 -1.64 -31.72
C ALA A 245 23.41 -2.97 -31.06
N HIS A 246 23.41 -4.03 -31.86
CA HIS A 246 23.93 -5.35 -31.51
C HIS A 246 25.41 -5.31 -31.10
#